data_AF-A0A7K9YRW1-F1
#
_entry.id   AF-A0A7K9YRW1-F1
#
_cell.length_a   1.000
_cell.length_b   1.000
_cell.length_c   1.000
_cell.angle_alpha   90.00
_cell.angle_beta   90.00
_cell.angle_gamma   90.00
#
_symmetry.space_group_name_H-M   'P 1'
#
loop_
_entity.id
_entity.type
_entity.pdbx_description
1 polymer ?
#
loop_
_entity_poly.entity_id
_entity_poly.type
_entity_poly.pdbx_seq_one_letter_code
_entity_poly.pdbx_strand_id
1 'polypeptide(L)'
;AVRWRGAVPAGMAAREALRELCGSLRAVLARVREGEPGEGREPFEPPRFWDALGQAFKETSQEATKLSLAFSRPPLPSAENCQKLSEDVQNAILAVATVYYWLPKGQGTTLRKMVRDATTEVLEGMIQLTETILISPLGSSSHKQLISTGGVWEACEQVSSLPRVFFTFPFADNQAAVVSALSAFLAVVKDALEEMENALVEEQDPYSDTIEDEELGFRGNRDTYWSEADRKLLGSCMGLMKASKACLKKVLSVVKAYGKADSPEQIAQLDDLADIANEISPSVDELALSMYPPMNHLAVRLNAAKLASVLKKVLEITKTSHVCPPSEEGWVQFLTGAVDHNMDKIKNFTQGEL
;
A
#
# COMPACT_ATOMS: atom_id res chain seq x y z
N ALA A 1 -22.38 20.81 -57.89
CA ALA A 1 -21.84 19.87 -56.88
C ALA A 1 -21.35 20.66 -55.67
N VAL A 2 -22.23 20.89 -54.69
CA VAL A 2 -21.86 21.55 -53.44
C VAL A 2 -21.20 20.49 -52.55
N ARG A 3 -19.94 20.73 -52.19
CA ARG A 3 -19.13 19.89 -51.30
C ARG A 3 -19.79 19.88 -49.91
N TRP A 4 -20.49 18.82 -49.56
CA TRP A 4 -20.84 18.52 -48.17
C TRP A 4 -19.53 18.27 -47.43
N ARG A 5 -19.01 19.27 -46.70
CA ARG A 5 -18.03 19.02 -45.64
C ARG A 5 -18.78 18.21 -44.58
N GLY A 6 -18.44 16.94 -44.45
CA GLY A 6 -19.04 16.05 -43.47
C GLY A 6 -18.86 16.63 -42.07
N ALA A 7 -19.94 17.08 -41.46
CA ALA A 7 -19.96 17.35 -40.03
C ALA A 7 -19.73 16.01 -39.34
N VAL A 8 -18.61 15.88 -38.63
CA VAL A 8 -18.36 14.75 -37.75
C VAL A 8 -19.51 14.71 -36.75
N PRO A 9 -20.22 13.57 -36.57
CA PRO A 9 -21.29 13.48 -35.59
C PRO A 9 -20.76 13.93 -34.21
N ALA A 10 -21.52 14.74 -33.47
CA ALA A 10 -21.07 15.30 -32.19
C ALA A 10 -20.52 14.22 -31.21
N GLY A 11 -21.11 13.01 -31.23
CA GLY A 11 -20.61 11.87 -30.45
C GLY A 11 -19.28 11.26 -30.92
N MET A 12 -18.90 11.41 -32.19
CA MET A 12 -17.60 10.95 -32.70
C MET A 12 -16.48 11.92 -32.29
N ALA A 13 -16.71 13.24 -32.42
CA ALA A 13 -15.75 14.26 -31.99
C ALA A 13 -15.53 14.23 -30.47
N ALA A 14 -16.60 14.06 -29.69
CA ALA A 14 -16.48 13.94 -28.24
C ALA A 14 -15.67 12.70 -27.80
N ARG A 15 -15.81 11.58 -28.52
CA ARG A 15 -15.02 10.37 -28.26
C ARG A 15 -13.55 10.54 -28.61
N GLU A 16 -13.22 11.35 -29.62
CA GLU A 16 -11.84 11.61 -30.00
C GLU A 16 -11.11 12.44 -28.92
N ALA A 17 -11.73 13.53 -28.46
CA ALA A 17 -11.20 14.35 -27.37
C ALA A 17 -10.98 13.54 -26.08
N LEU A 18 -11.93 12.69 -25.69
CA LEU A 18 -11.77 11.81 -24.53
C LEU A 18 -10.65 10.76 -24.70
N ARG A 19 -10.42 10.26 -25.92
CA ARG A 19 -9.28 9.36 -26.18
C ARG A 19 -7.94 10.07 -26.06
N GLU A 20 -7.85 11.30 -26.58
CA GLU A 20 -6.66 12.13 -26.47
C GLU A 20 -6.36 12.48 -25.01
N LEU A 21 -7.39 12.86 -24.24
CA LEU A 21 -7.31 13.04 -22.79
C LEU A 21 -6.75 11.80 -22.11
N CYS A 22 -7.32 10.62 -22.39
CA CYS A 22 -6.89 9.36 -21.80
C CYS A 22 -5.42 9.04 -22.14
N GLY A 23 -4.97 9.35 -23.37
CA GLY A 23 -3.56 9.25 -23.75
C GLY A 23 -2.66 10.20 -22.94
N SER A 24 -3.06 11.46 -22.81
CA SER A 24 -2.35 12.47 -22.03
C SER A 24 -2.25 12.12 -20.55
N LEU A 25 -3.34 11.65 -19.93
CA LEU A 25 -3.34 11.21 -18.53
C LEU A 25 -2.39 10.04 -18.30
N ARG A 26 -2.36 9.04 -19.19
CA ARG A 26 -1.39 7.93 -19.10
C ARG A 26 0.05 8.39 -19.24
N ALA A 27 0.33 9.39 -20.09
CA ALA A 27 1.66 9.96 -20.21
C ALA A 27 2.10 10.68 -18.92
N VAL A 28 1.19 11.43 -18.28
CA VAL A 28 1.48 12.06 -16.97
C VAL A 28 1.71 10.99 -15.90
N LEU A 29 0.87 9.95 -15.85
CA LEU A 29 1.01 8.83 -14.93
C LEU A 29 2.37 8.13 -15.06
N ALA A 30 2.81 7.85 -16.29
CA ALA A 30 4.12 7.25 -16.54
C ALA A 30 5.26 8.09 -15.95
N ARG A 31 5.23 9.41 -16.19
CA ARG A 31 6.23 10.34 -15.64
C ARG A 31 6.23 10.41 -14.12
N VAL A 32 5.05 10.45 -13.49
CA VAL A 32 4.94 10.46 -12.01
C VAL A 32 5.52 9.18 -11.40
N ARG A 33 5.28 8.02 -12.05
CA ARG A 33 5.81 6.71 -11.62
C ARG A 33 7.33 6.59 -11.81
N GLU A 34 7.87 7.11 -12.90
CA GLU A 34 9.32 7.19 -13.15
C GLU A 34 10.04 7.98 -12.04
N GLY A 35 9.33 8.92 -11.40
CA GLY A 35 9.78 9.53 -10.15
C GLY A 35 10.93 10.53 -10.30
N GLU A 36 11.18 10.99 -11.54
CA GLU A 36 12.19 11.99 -11.90
C GLU A 36 12.25 13.10 -10.83
N PRO A 37 13.46 13.45 -10.36
CA PRO A 37 13.61 14.40 -9.27
C PRO A 37 13.20 15.79 -9.75
N GLY A 38 12.10 16.33 -9.20
CA GLY A 38 11.99 17.78 -9.09
C GLY A 38 13.11 18.27 -8.19
N GLU A 39 13.84 19.32 -8.59
CA GLU A 39 14.84 19.98 -7.75
C GLU A 39 14.22 20.59 -6.46
N GLY A 40 12.88 20.58 -6.36
CA GLY A 40 12.13 21.31 -5.34
C GLY A 40 12.15 22.81 -5.64
N ARG A 41 11.22 23.55 -5.03
CA ARG A 41 11.37 25.02 -4.95
C ARG A 41 11.98 25.34 -3.60
N GLU A 42 13.21 25.84 -3.57
CA GLU A 42 13.79 26.43 -2.36
C GLU A 42 13.44 27.93 -2.28
N PRO A 43 13.05 28.45 -1.10
CA PRO A 43 12.81 27.72 0.16
C PRO A 43 11.49 26.91 0.12
N PHE A 44 11.52 25.68 0.65
CA PHE A 44 10.33 24.84 0.79
C PHE A 44 9.50 25.32 1.99
N GLU A 45 8.24 25.68 1.73
CA GLU A 45 7.28 26.10 2.74
C GLU A 45 6.21 25.01 2.89
N PRO A 46 6.27 24.18 3.96
CA PRO A 46 5.27 23.12 4.17
C PRO A 46 3.82 23.59 4.11
N PRO A 47 3.42 24.74 4.72
CA PRO A 47 2.04 25.23 4.63
C PRO A 47 1.57 25.40 3.19
N ARG A 48 2.38 26.10 2.40
CA ARG A 48 2.06 26.43 1.01
C ARG A 48 1.98 25.18 0.15
N PHE A 49 2.85 24.20 0.39
CA PHE A 49 2.81 22.92 -0.31
C PHE A 49 1.51 22.16 0.00
N TRP A 50 1.17 21.97 1.27
CA TRP A 50 -0.02 21.21 1.66
C TRP A 50 -1.32 21.88 1.24
N ASP A 51 -1.40 23.22 1.31
CA ASP A 51 -2.55 23.99 0.82
C ASP A 51 -2.71 23.86 -0.70
N ALA A 52 -1.61 24.01 -1.46
CA ALA A 52 -1.62 23.85 -2.90
C ALA A 52 -2.00 22.43 -3.33
N LEU A 53 -1.51 21.41 -2.61
CA LEU A 53 -1.83 20.02 -2.86
C LEU A 53 -3.32 19.78 -2.60
N GLY A 54 -3.83 20.16 -1.42
CA GLY A 54 -5.25 20.02 -1.10
C GLY A 54 -6.17 20.72 -2.10
N GLN A 55 -5.80 21.92 -2.56
CA GLN A 55 -6.56 22.65 -3.56
C GLN A 55 -6.53 21.95 -4.94
N ALA A 56 -5.38 21.45 -5.39
CA ALA A 56 -5.27 20.75 -6.67
C ALA A 56 -6.08 19.44 -6.70
N PHE A 57 -6.09 18.69 -5.60
CA PHE A 57 -6.92 17.48 -5.47
C PHE A 57 -8.42 17.82 -5.44
N LYS A 58 -8.80 18.90 -4.75
CA LYS A 58 -10.19 19.38 -4.75
C LYS A 58 -10.66 19.82 -6.14
N GLU A 59 -9.83 20.54 -6.88
CA GLU A 59 -10.11 20.93 -8.27
C GLU A 59 -10.27 19.69 -9.16
N THR A 60 -9.39 18.70 -9.01
CA THR A 60 -9.47 17.43 -9.75
C THR A 60 -10.78 16.69 -9.49
N SER A 61 -11.22 16.62 -8.22
CA SER A 61 -12.54 16.05 -7.86
C SER A 61 -13.71 16.81 -8.52
N GLN A 62 -13.63 18.13 -8.60
CA GLN A 62 -14.65 18.96 -9.24
C GLN A 62 -14.69 18.72 -10.76
N GLU A 63 -13.52 18.65 -11.42
CA GLU A 63 -13.44 18.37 -12.85
C GLU A 63 -13.93 16.95 -13.18
N ALA A 64 -13.62 15.95 -12.34
CA ALA A 64 -14.17 14.60 -12.47
C ALA A 64 -15.71 14.61 -12.41
N THR A 65 -16.28 15.41 -11.51
CA THR A 65 -17.74 15.56 -11.37
C THR A 65 -18.35 16.21 -12.61
N LYS A 66 -17.75 17.31 -13.10
CA LYS A 66 -18.23 18.01 -14.31
C LYS A 66 -18.16 17.09 -15.53
N LEU A 67 -17.05 16.39 -15.71
CA LEU A 67 -16.86 15.44 -16.81
C LEU A 67 -17.94 14.34 -16.74
N SER A 68 -18.13 13.72 -15.58
CA SER A 68 -19.14 12.69 -15.37
C SER A 68 -20.55 13.21 -15.69
N LEU A 69 -20.95 14.36 -15.14
CA LEU A 69 -22.28 14.93 -15.37
C LEU A 69 -22.52 15.29 -16.83
N ALA A 70 -21.51 15.83 -17.53
CA ALA A 70 -21.62 16.24 -18.93
C ALA A 70 -21.95 15.07 -19.88
N PHE A 71 -21.52 13.85 -19.55
CA PHE A 71 -21.78 12.66 -20.36
C PHE A 71 -22.91 11.76 -19.83
N SER A 72 -23.51 12.12 -18.70
CA SER A 72 -24.55 11.31 -18.03
C SER A 72 -25.93 11.39 -18.70
N ARG A 73 -26.26 12.50 -19.36
CA ARG A 73 -27.60 12.74 -19.93
C ARG A 73 -27.51 13.57 -21.22
N PRO A 74 -28.49 13.47 -22.13
CA PRO A 74 -28.57 14.36 -23.28
C PRO A 74 -29.00 15.78 -22.87
N PRO A 75 -28.66 16.81 -23.66
CA PRO A 75 -27.81 16.75 -24.85
C PRO A 75 -26.34 16.54 -24.49
N LEU A 76 -25.62 15.80 -25.34
CA LEU A 76 -24.16 15.67 -25.20
C LEU A 76 -23.48 17.01 -25.44
N PRO A 77 -22.30 17.25 -24.81
CA PRO A 77 -21.54 18.47 -25.04
C PRO A 77 -21.16 18.61 -26.52
N SER A 78 -21.10 19.85 -27.00
CA SER A 78 -20.53 20.15 -28.32
C SER A 78 -19.06 19.72 -28.37
N ALA A 79 -18.50 19.60 -29.58
CA ALA A 79 -17.07 19.28 -29.74
C ALA A 79 -16.17 20.27 -29.00
N GLU A 80 -16.47 21.58 -29.08
CA GLU A 80 -15.75 22.63 -28.38
C GLU A 80 -15.86 22.51 -26.85
N ASN A 81 -17.06 22.24 -26.33
CA ASN A 81 -17.26 22.04 -24.90
C ASN A 81 -16.59 20.76 -24.40
N CYS A 82 -16.58 19.70 -25.21
CA CYS A 82 -15.89 18.45 -24.88
C CYS A 82 -14.38 18.64 -24.84
N GLN A 83 -13.83 19.41 -25.78
CA GLN A 83 -12.42 19.75 -25.79
C GLN A 83 -12.06 20.57 -24.54
N LYS A 84 -12.86 21.60 -24.22
CA LYS A 84 -12.66 22.41 -23.02
C LYS A 84 -12.71 21.57 -21.73
N LEU A 85 -13.70 20.69 -21.58
CA LEU A 85 -13.78 19.78 -20.43
C LEU A 85 -12.55 18.87 -20.33
N SER A 86 -12.03 18.42 -21.47
CA SER A 86 -10.82 17.59 -21.52
C SER A 86 -9.58 18.38 -21.11
N GLU A 87 -9.45 19.62 -21.59
CA GLU A 87 -8.39 20.54 -21.21
C GLU A 87 -8.45 20.89 -19.71
N ASP A 88 -9.64 21.15 -19.16
CA ASP A 88 -9.84 21.44 -17.74
C ASP A 88 -9.40 20.26 -16.85
N VAL A 89 -9.78 19.03 -17.21
CA VAL A 89 -9.34 17.80 -16.50
C VAL A 89 -7.83 17.63 -16.62
N GLN A 90 -7.26 17.80 -17.81
CA GLN A 90 -5.82 17.68 -18.03
C GLN A 90 -5.05 18.72 -17.20
N ASN A 91 -5.53 19.97 -17.15
CA ASN A 91 -4.92 21.04 -16.37
C ASN A 91 -4.97 20.76 -14.87
N ALA A 92 -6.10 20.26 -14.35
CA ALA A 92 -6.23 19.88 -12.93
C ALA A 92 -5.23 18.77 -12.55
N ILE A 93 -5.11 17.74 -13.39
CA ILE A 93 -4.17 16.65 -13.18
C ILE A 93 -2.71 17.11 -13.29
N LEU A 94 -2.39 17.97 -14.27
CA LEU A 94 -1.06 18.57 -14.38
C LEU A 94 -0.73 19.44 -13.16
N ALA A 95 -1.71 20.13 -12.59
CA ALA A 95 -1.52 20.90 -11.36
C ALA A 95 -1.16 19.98 -10.19
N VAL A 96 -1.90 18.86 -10.00
CA VAL A 96 -1.57 17.87 -8.96
C VAL A 96 -0.14 17.32 -9.14
N ALA A 97 0.20 16.87 -10.35
CA ALA A 97 1.54 16.36 -10.64
C ALA A 97 2.62 17.42 -10.40
N THR A 98 2.36 18.68 -10.80
CA THR A 98 3.28 19.80 -10.60
C THR A 98 3.53 20.07 -9.13
N VAL A 99 2.48 20.08 -8.29
CA VAL A 99 2.61 20.28 -6.84
C VAL A 99 3.38 19.13 -6.20
N TYR A 100 3.15 17.88 -6.62
CA TYR A 100 3.98 16.74 -6.17
C TYR A 100 5.48 16.99 -6.40
N TYR A 101 5.87 17.51 -7.57
CA TYR A 101 7.28 17.82 -7.86
C TYR A 101 7.85 19.01 -7.06
N TRP A 102 7.02 19.76 -6.31
CA TRP A 102 7.52 20.77 -5.38
C TRP A 102 8.11 20.16 -4.12
N LEU A 103 7.75 18.93 -3.77
CA LEU A 103 8.22 18.24 -2.56
C LEU A 103 9.70 17.84 -2.70
N PRO A 104 10.61 18.47 -1.93
CA PRO A 104 12.03 18.15 -2.02
C PRO A 104 12.33 16.76 -1.44
N LYS A 105 13.37 16.11 -1.96
CA LYS A 105 13.87 14.83 -1.41
C LYS A 105 14.29 14.94 0.06
N GLY A 106 14.78 16.11 0.46
CA GLY A 106 15.19 16.37 1.85
C GLY A 106 14.06 16.28 2.87
N GLN A 107 12.79 16.18 2.45
CA GLN A 107 11.64 15.97 3.34
C GLN A 107 11.36 14.49 3.65
N GLY A 108 12.17 13.57 3.11
CA GLY A 108 12.08 12.14 3.36
C GLY A 108 11.48 11.34 2.19
N THR A 109 12.06 10.17 1.95
CA THR A 109 11.65 9.28 0.85
C THR A 109 10.30 8.63 1.14
N THR A 110 10.00 8.32 2.41
CA THR A 110 8.72 7.72 2.82
C THR A 110 7.57 8.68 2.58
N LEU A 111 7.70 9.94 3.03
CA LEU A 111 6.70 10.98 2.77
C LEU A 111 6.52 11.21 1.26
N ARG A 112 7.62 11.31 0.50
CA ARG A 112 7.56 11.51 -0.95
C ARG A 112 6.87 10.36 -1.67
N LYS A 113 7.16 9.12 -1.26
CA LYS A 113 6.48 7.92 -1.77
C LYS A 113 4.98 8.00 -1.53
N MET A 114 4.57 8.35 -0.30
CA MET A 114 3.15 8.46 0.05
C MET A 114 2.40 9.51 -0.80
N VAL A 115 2.99 10.69 -1.00
CA VAL A 115 2.39 11.73 -1.85
C VAL A 115 2.35 11.30 -3.33
N ARG A 116 3.41 10.62 -3.81
CA ARG A 116 3.46 10.08 -5.17
C ARG A 116 2.37 9.02 -5.38
N ASP A 117 2.20 8.12 -4.43
CA ASP A 117 1.24 7.02 -4.52
C ASP A 117 -0.20 7.60 -4.49
N ALA A 118 -0.50 8.57 -3.63
CA ALA A 118 -1.79 9.30 -3.66
C ALA A 118 -2.04 10.07 -4.98
N THR A 119 -1.00 10.69 -5.54
CA THR A 119 -1.09 11.35 -6.86
C THR A 119 -1.37 10.34 -7.96
N THR A 120 -0.73 9.17 -7.88
CA THR A 120 -0.89 8.06 -8.81
C THR A 120 -2.30 7.50 -8.77
N GLU A 121 -2.87 7.30 -7.58
CA GLU A 121 -4.25 6.81 -7.40
C GLU A 121 -5.28 7.75 -8.02
N VAL A 122 -5.14 9.07 -7.86
CA VAL A 122 -6.05 10.04 -8.49
C VAL A 122 -5.92 10.04 -10.01
N LEU A 123 -4.70 9.95 -10.54
CA LEU A 123 -4.44 9.80 -11.97
C LEU A 123 -5.10 8.54 -12.54
N GLU A 124 -4.95 7.41 -11.85
CA GLU A 124 -5.56 6.13 -12.23
C GLU A 124 -7.09 6.18 -12.19
N GLY A 125 -7.67 6.75 -11.12
CA GLY A 125 -9.11 6.95 -11.02
C GLY A 125 -9.66 7.83 -12.17
N MET A 126 -8.94 8.90 -12.53
CA MET A 126 -9.35 9.79 -13.62
C MET A 126 -9.23 9.11 -15.00
N ILE A 127 -8.21 8.27 -15.20
CA ILE A 127 -8.11 7.41 -16.39
C ILE A 127 -9.31 6.46 -16.45
N GLN A 128 -9.61 5.76 -15.35
CA GLN A 128 -10.72 4.81 -15.27
C GLN A 128 -12.07 5.47 -15.55
N LEU A 129 -12.31 6.68 -15.05
CA LEU A 129 -13.53 7.45 -15.30
C LEU A 129 -13.65 7.82 -16.78
N THR A 130 -12.56 8.30 -17.39
CA THR A 130 -12.52 8.66 -18.81
C THR A 130 -12.79 7.44 -19.70
N GLU A 131 -12.16 6.29 -19.40
CA GLU A 131 -12.40 5.03 -20.09
C GLU A 131 -13.84 4.53 -19.94
N THR A 132 -14.40 4.63 -18.73
CA THR A 132 -15.78 4.23 -18.45
C THR A 132 -16.79 5.04 -19.26
N ILE A 133 -16.56 6.35 -19.41
CA ILE A 133 -17.36 7.23 -20.26
C ILE A 133 -17.22 6.85 -21.74
N LEU A 134 -16.00 6.54 -22.20
CA LEU A 134 -15.73 6.13 -23.59
C LEU A 134 -16.45 4.82 -23.98
N ILE A 135 -16.48 3.85 -23.08
CA ILE A 135 -17.05 2.51 -23.32
C ILE A 135 -18.58 2.51 -23.16
N SER A 136 -19.12 3.36 -22.27
CA SER A 136 -20.57 3.45 -22.04
C SER A 136 -21.32 4.10 -23.22
N PRO A 137 -22.60 3.76 -23.44
CA PRO A 137 -23.45 4.53 -24.35
C PRO A 137 -23.53 5.98 -23.86
N LEU A 138 -23.04 6.93 -24.65
CA LEU A 138 -23.01 8.34 -24.27
C LEU A 138 -24.43 8.87 -24.05
N GLY A 139 -24.66 9.58 -22.94
CA GLY A 139 -25.96 10.16 -22.62
C GLY A 139 -26.89 9.23 -21.83
N SER A 140 -26.40 8.08 -21.35
CA SER A 140 -27.04 7.33 -20.28
C SER A 140 -26.11 7.19 -19.08
N SER A 141 -26.56 7.66 -17.93
CA SER A 141 -25.86 7.50 -16.65
C SER A 141 -25.73 6.00 -16.37
N SER A 142 -24.51 5.46 -16.50
CA SER A 142 -24.25 4.06 -16.17
C SER A 142 -23.88 3.93 -14.69
N HIS A 143 -24.29 2.84 -14.05
CA HIS A 143 -23.87 2.53 -12.67
C HIS A 143 -22.33 2.50 -12.57
N LYS A 144 -21.66 1.99 -13.61
CA LYS A 144 -20.19 1.98 -13.72
C LYS A 144 -19.59 3.38 -13.67
N GLN A 145 -20.22 4.35 -14.32
CA GLN A 145 -19.74 5.74 -14.30
C GLN A 145 -19.86 6.36 -12.91
N LEU A 146 -20.94 6.10 -12.17
CA LEU A 146 -21.08 6.56 -10.79
C LEU A 146 -20.03 5.94 -9.87
N ILE A 147 -19.78 4.62 -9.99
CA ILE A 147 -18.72 3.94 -9.23
C ILE A 147 -17.35 4.57 -9.54
N SER A 148 -17.03 4.75 -10.82
CA SER A 148 -15.74 5.30 -11.22
C SER A 148 -15.57 6.77 -10.82
N THR A 149 -16.65 7.56 -10.81
CA THR A 149 -16.63 8.93 -10.27
C THR A 149 -16.38 8.93 -8.77
N GLY A 150 -17.05 8.02 -8.03
CA GLY A 150 -16.84 7.82 -6.60
C GLY A 150 -15.41 7.41 -6.26
N GLY A 151 -14.78 6.55 -7.08
CA GLY A 151 -13.37 6.17 -6.89
C GLY A 151 -12.41 7.36 -7.00
N VAL A 152 -12.66 8.30 -7.92
CA VAL A 152 -11.86 9.55 -8.00
C VAL A 152 -12.06 10.41 -6.75
N TRP A 153 -13.30 10.50 -6.25
CA TRP A 153 -13.59 11.26 -5.02
C TRP A 153 -12.89 10.65 -3.81
N GLU A 154 -12.98 9.34 -3.64
CA GLU A 154 -12.30 8.62 -2.56
C GLU A 154 -10.79 8.86 -2.61
N ALA A 155 -10.16 8.70 -3.78
CA ALA A 155 -8.74 8.99 -3.96
C ALA A 155 -8.39 10.45 -3.65
N CYS A 156 -9.27 11.41 -3.98
CA CYS A 156 -9.07 12.82 -3.63
C CYS A 156 -9.26 13.11 -2.14
N GLU A 157 -10.21 12.44 -1.48
CA GLU A 157 -10.46 12.58 -0.05
C GLU A 157 -9.36 11.95 0.80
N GLN A 158 -8.71 10.90 0.32
CA GLN A 158 -7.56 10.29 0.99
C GLN A 158 -6.38 11.26 1.19
N VAL A 159 -6.24 12.30 0.36
CA VAL A 159 -5.26 13.39 0.62
C VAL A 159 -5.60 14.20 1.87
N SER A 160 -6.86 14.22 2.27
CA SER A 160 -7.27 14.81 3.53
C SER A 160 -7.01 13.90 4.74
N SER A 161 -6.81 12.60 4.52
CA SER A 161 -6.43 11.62 5.54
C SER A 161 -4.93 11.30 5.57
N LEU A 162 -4.13 11.78 4.59
CA LEU A 162 -2.67 11.88 4.75
C LEU A 162 -2.39 12.51 6.12
N PRO A 163 -1.38 12.03 6.86
CA PRO A 163 -1.31 12.22 8.30
C PRO A 163 -1.23 13.69 8.72
N ARG A 164 -2.40 14.33 8.86
CA ARG A 164 -2.58 15.67 9.42
C ARG A 164 -2.49 15.51 10.93
N VAL A 165 -1.32 15.80 11.48
CA VAL A 165 -1.01 15.57 12.88
C VAL A 165 -2.01 16.32 13.77
N PHE A 166 -2.57 15.60 14.73
CA PHE A 166 -3.46 16.11 15.76
C PHE A 166 -2.78 17.26 16.55
N PHE A 167 -3.43 18.42 16.55
CA PHE A 167 -3.36 19.52 17.53
C PHE A 167 -2.03 20.17 17.93
N THR A 168 -0.87 19.84 17.36
CA THR A 168 0.38 20.61 17.65
C THR A 168 1.22 21.01 16.45
N PHE A 169 1.06 20.39 15.27
CA PHE A 169 1.70 20.84 14.03
C PHE A 169 0.77 20.54 12.84
N PRO A 170 0.31 21.53 12.05
CA PRO A 170 -0.76 21.30 11.06
C PRO A 170 -0.30 20.64 9.75
N PHE A 171 0.95 20.17 9.65
CA PHE A 171 1.52 19.61 8.40
C PHE A 171 2.10 18.22 8.62
N ALA A 172 1.88 17.31 7.66
CA ALA A 172 2.49 15.98 7.69
C ALA A 172 3.99 16.08 7.45
N ASP A 173 4.78 15.43 8.30
CA ASP A 173 6.23 15.31 8.20
C ASP A 173 6.64 13.86 7.93
N ASN A 174 7.94 13.60 7.77
CA ASN A 174 8.41 12.24 7.51
C ASN A 174 8.14 11.29 8.67
N GLN A 175 8.14 11.76 9.91
CA GLN A 175 7.78 10.96 11.08
C GLN A 175 6.36 10.40 10.92
N ALA A 176 5.39 11.27 10.61
CA ALA A 176 4.01 10.86 10.46
C ALA A 176 3.82 9.90 9.27
N ALA A 177 4.58 10.09 8.19
CA ALA A 177 4.60 9.18 7.05
C ALA A 177 5.12 7.77 7.45
N VAL A 178 6.23 7.70 8.18
CA VAL A 178 6.79 6.43 8.68
C VAL A 178 5.86 5.76 9.69
N VAL A 179 5.23 6.52 10.58
CA VAL A 179 4.20 6.02 11.50
C VAL A 179 3.03 5.37 10.76
N SER A 180 2.56 6.01 9.68
CA SER A 180 1.49 5.45 8.84
C SER A 180 1.94 4.15 8.16
N ALA A 181 3.13 4.14 7.54
CA ALA A 181 3.70 2.95 6.90
C ALA A 181 3.83 1.77 7.88
N LEU A 182 4.44 2.00 9.05
CA LEU A 182 4.58 0.98 10.10
C LEU A 182 3.22 0.47 10.61
N SER A 183 2.20 1.34 10.66
CA SER A 183 0.85 0.93 11.04
C SER A 183 0.21 0.02 9.99
N ALA A 184 0.44 0.30 8.70
CA ALA A 184 -0.02 -0.55 7.60
C ALA A 184 0.68 -1.92 7.62
N PHE A 185 2.00 -1.96 7.79
CA PHE A 185 2.75 -3.23 7.91
C PHE A 185 2.25 -4.06 9.11
N LEU A 186 2.01 -3.39 10.25
CA LEU A 186 1.47 -4.03 11.43
C LEU A 186 0.06 -4.60 11.21
N ALA A 187 -0.77 -3.94 10.41
CA ALA A 187 -2.10 -4.46 10.05
C ALA A 187 -1.97 -5.76 9.24
N VAL A 188 -1.18 -5.75 8.17
CA VAL A 188 -0.94 -6.95 7.34
C VAL A 188 -0.42 -8.12 8.17
N VAL A 189 0.55 -7.88 9.06
CA VAL A 189 1.09 -8.94 9.93
C VAL A 189 0.06 -9.45 10.95
N LYS A 190 -0.87 -8.60 11.41
CA LYS A 190 -1.98 -9.05 12.27
C LYS A 190 -2.93 -9.94 11.48
N ASP A 191 -3.29 -9.54 10.27
CA ASP A 191 -4.24 -10.28 9.44
C ASP A 191 -3.68 -11.67 9.11
N ALA A 192 -2.42 -11.76 8.67
CA ALA A 192 -1.75 -13.04 8.41
C ALA A 192 -1.63 -13.93 9.67
N LEU A 193 -1.42 -13.32 10.85
CA LEU A 193 -1.42 -14.05 12.12
C LEU A 193 -2.80 -14.59 12.48
N GLU A 194 -3.84 -13.77 12.32
CA GLU A 194 -5.23 -14.14 12.61
C GLU A 194 -5.71 -15.22 11.64
N GLU A 195 -5.33 -15.13 10.36
CA GLU A 195 -5.58 -16.17 9.35
C GLU A 195 -4.97 -17.52 9.76
N MET A 196 -3.69 -17.53 10.15
CA MET A 196 -3.03 -18.75 10.61
C MET A 196 -3.62 -19.28 11.94
N GLU A 197 -3.99 -18.40 12.87
CA GLU A 197 -4.65 -18.81 14.13
C GLU A 197 -6.02 -19.45 13.86
N ASN A 198 -6.81 -18.89 12.94
CA ASN A 198 -8.10 -19.44 12.53
C ASN A 198 -7.92 -20.80 11.84
N ALA A 199 -6.96 -20.92 10.92
CA ALA A 199 -6.67 -22.18 10.23
C ALA A 199 -6.31 -23.31 11.21
N LEU A 200 -5.59 -23.01 12.29
CA LEU A 200 -5.26 -23.98 13.35
C LEU A 200 -6.46 -24.41 14.21
N VAL A 201 -7.51 -23.58 14.30
CA VAL A 201 -8.73 -23.85 15.10
C VAL A 201 -9.78 -24.61 14.29
N GLU A 202 -9.97 -24.25 13.02
CA GLU A 202 -10.98 -24.84 12.14
C GLU A 202 -10.69 -26.30 11.77
N GLU A 203 -9.43 -26.72 11.86
CA GLU A 203 -8.97 -28.06 11.46
C GLU A 203 -9.09 -29.13 12.57
N GLN A 204 -10.04 -28.98 13.51
CA GLN A 204 -10.45 -30.09 14.37
C GLN A 204 -11.10 -31.17 13.50
N ASP A 205 -10.36 -32.25 13.23
CA ASP A 205 -10.82 -33.39 12.42
C ASP A 205 -12.18 -33.92 12.93
N PRO A 206 -13.27 -33.75 12.16
CA PRO A 206 -14.60 -34.25 12.52
C PRO A 206 -14.66 -35.78 12.64
N TYR A 207 -13.60 -36.49 12.23
CA TYR A 207 -13.50 -37.94 12.20
C TYR A 207 -12.35 -38.48 13.05
N SER A 208 -11.71 -37.67 13.91
CA SER A 208 -10.58 -38.09 14.77
C SER A 208 -10.90 -39.30 15.67
N ASP A 209 -12.19 -39.56 15.93
CA ASP A 209 -12.67 -40.67 16.78
C ASP A 209 -13.04 -41.93 15.97
N THR A 210 -12.85 -41.95 14.66
CA THR A 210 -13.23 -43.10 13.81
C THR A 210 -12.02 -44.03 13.67
N ILE A 211 -12.13 -45.20 14.29
CA ILE A 211 -11.12 -46.28 14.24
C ILE A 211 -10.78 -46.58 12.77
N GLU A 212 -9.49 -46.51 12.43
CA GLU A 212 -8.97 -46.89 11.11
C GLU A 212 -9.33 -48.36 10.84
N ASP A 213 -10.20 -48.62 9.87
CA ASP A 213 -10.52 -49.97 9.42
C ASP A 213 -9.37 -50.46 8.52
N GLU A 214 -8.56 -51.40 9.01
CA GLU A 214 -7.32 -51.89 8.35
C GLU A 214 -7.55 -52.46 6.93
N GLU A 215 -8.80 -52.67 6.52
CA GLU A 215 -9.18 -53.33 5.25
C GLU A 215 -9.41 -52.37 4.08
N LEU A 216 -9.54 -51.05 4.33
CA LEU A 216 -9.69 -50.02 3.29
C LEU A 216 -8.45 -49.11 3.30
N GLY A 217 -7.51 -49.42 2.41
CA GLY A 217 -6.20 -48.79 2.32
C GLY A 217 -6.18 -47.27 2.54
N PHE A 218 -5.13 -46.82 3.26
CA PHE A 218 -4.71 -45.45 3.53
C PHE A 218 -5.59 -44.34 2.94
N ARG A 219 -6.24 -43.53 3.80
CA ARG A 219 -6.91 -42.28 3.39
C ARG A 219 -5.97 -41.50 2.46
N GLY A 220 -6.32 -41.40 1.18
CA GLY A 220 -5.54 -40.73 0.12
C GLY A 220 -5.49 -39.19 0.25
N ASN A 221 -5.65 -38.65 1.46
CA ASN A 221 -5.72 -37.21 1.74
C ASN A 221 -4.76 -36.80 2.87
N ARG A 222 -3.67 -37.55 3.12
CA ARG A 222 -2.68 -37.20 4.17
C ARG A 222 -1.97 -35.88 3.89
N ASP A 223 -1.89 -35.47 2.63
CA ASP A 223 -1.21 -34.25 2.19
C ASP A 223 -2.02 -32.97 2.44
N THR A 224 -3.29 -33.08 2.86
CA THR A 224 -4.15 -31.92 3.16
C THR A 224 -4.22 -31.57 4.63
N TYR A 225 -3.53 -32.30 5.52
CA TYR A 225 -3.59 -32.09 6.96
C TYR A 225 -2.20 -31.91 7.56
N TRP A 226 -2.12 -31.17 8.67
CA TRP A 226 -0.89 -31.09 9.47
C TRP A 226 -0.64 -32.37 10.27
N SER A 227 0.53 -32.97 10.05
CA SER A 227 1.06 -34.05 10.89
C SER A 227 1.41 -33.57 12.31
N GLU A 228 1.65 -34.49 13.24
CA GLU A 228 2.10 -34.13 14.59
C GLU A 228 3.46 -33.39 14.57
N ALA A 229 4.34 -33.74 13.63
CA ALA A 229 5.61 -33.07 13.43
C ALA A 229 5.39 -31.62 12.94
N ASP A 230 4.46 -31.42 12.00
CA ASP A 230 4.07 -30.09 11.52
C ASP A 230 3.53 -29.25 12.67
N ARG A 231 2.61 -29.78 13.48
CA ARG A 231 2.02 -29.06 14.62
C ARG A 231 3.08 -28.57 15.63
N LYS A 232 4.13 -29.37 15.89
CA LYS A 232 5.26 -28.95 16.74
C LYS A 232 6.07 -27.81 16.10
N LEU A 233 6.30 -27.87 14.79
CA LEU A 233 7.01 -26.85 14.03
C LEU A 233 6.21 -25.54 13.93
N LEU A 234 4.90 -25.63 13.66
CA LEU A 234 3.97 -24.50 13.58
C LEU A 234 3.99 -23.66 14.85
N GLY A 235 4.01 -24.28 16.04
CA GLY A 235 4.06 -23.54 17.30
C GLY A 235 5.24 -22.57 17.41
N SER A 236 6.41 -22.95 16.88
CA SER A 236 7.60 -22.08 16.88
C SER A 236 7.55 -21.02 15.77
N CYS A 237 6.98 -21.35 14.61
CA CYS A 237 6.76 -20.40 13.51
C CYS A 237 5.74 -19.31 13.90
N MET A 238 4.65 -19.69 14.57
CA MET A 238 3.68 -18.77 15.16
C MET A 238 4.32 -17.87 16.22
N GLY A 239 5.22 -18.42 17.04
CA GLY A 239 6.02 -17.63 17.98
C GLY A 239 6.86 -16.55 17.29
N LEU A 240 7.45 -16.87 16.13
CA LEU A 240 8.22 -15.92 15.33
C LEU A 240 7.32 -14.85 14.69
N MET A 241 6.17 -15.21 14.11
CA MET A 241 5.21 -14.23 13.59
C MET A 241 4.68 -13.30 14.69
N LYS A 242 4.43 -13.83 15.90
CA LYS A 242 4.05 -13.02 17.08
C LYS A 242 5.17 -12.06 17.49
N ALA A 243 6.43 -12.49 17.40
CA ALA A 243 7.59 -11.60 17.59
C ALA A 243 7.63 -10.50 16.53
N SER A 244 7.29 -10.77 15.26
CA SER A 244 7.17 -9.76 14.20
C SER A 244 6.13 -8.69 14.53
N LYS A 245 4.93 -9.11 14.95
CA LYS A 245 3.86 -8.20 15.40
C LYS A 245 4.32 -7.35 16.58
N ALA A 246 4.97 -7.96 17.57
CA ALA A 246 5.47 -7.24 18.74
C ALA A 246 6.59 -6.25 18.37
N CYS A 247 7.50 -6.62 17.47
CA CYS A 247 8.55 -5.77 16.93
C CYS A 247 7.96 -4.54 16.25
N LEU A 248 7.08 -4.71 15.25
CA LEU A 248 6.43 -3.59 14.56
C LEU A 248 5.65 -2.69 15.54
N LYS A 249 4.92 -3.28 16.50
CA LYS A 249 4.19 -2.52 17.51
C LYS A 249 5.13 -1.67 18.39
N LYS A 250 6.29 -2.20 18.78
CA LYS A 250 7.27 -1.47 19.59
C LYS A 250 7.99 -0.40 18.79
N VAL A 251 8.44 -0.71 17.57
CA VAL A 251 9.05 0.26 16.64
C VAL A 251 8.08 1.42 16.37
N LEU A 252 6.82 1.13 16.05
CA LEU A 252 5.78 2.14 15.87
C LEU A 252 5.62 3.03 17.12
N SER A 253 5.66 2.45 18.32
CA SER A 253 5.54 3.20 19.57
C SER A 253 6.70 4.16 19.79
N VAL A 254 7.95 3.71 19.54
CA VAL A 254 9.13 4.55 19.76
C VAL A 254 9.27 5.62 18.68
N VAL A 255 8.90 5.32 17.43
CA VAL A 255 8.84 6.35 16.36
C VAL A 255 7.81 7.42 16.69
N LYS A 256 6.64 7.06 17.23
CA LYS A 256 5.63 8.04 17.69
C LYS A 256 6.12 8.89 18.86
N ALA A 257 6.87 8.30 19.79
CA ALA A 257 7.30 8.97 21.02
C ALA A 257 8.55 9.84 20.84
N TYR A 258 9.50 9.38 20.02
CA TYR A 258 10.86 9.95 19.95
C TYR A 258 11.31 10.31 18.53
N GLY A 259 10.53 9.96 17.49
CA GLY A 259 10.82 10.31 16.11
C GLY A 259 10.87 11.82 15.89
N LYS A 260 11.88 12.28 15.17
CA LYS A 260 12.07 13.69 14.79
C LYS A 260 12.41 13.78 13.31
N ALA A 261 12.00 14.88 12.69
CA ALA A 261 12.29 15.18 11.28
C ALA A 261 12.97 16.55 11.12
N ASP A 262 13.72 16.99 12.14
CA ASP A 262 14.31 18.33 12.19
C ASP A 262 15.62 18.45 11.37
N SER A 263 16.26 17.32 11.07
CA SER A 263 17.54 17.25 10.36
C SER A 263 17.56 16.16 9.29
N PRO A 264 18.38 16.30 8.23
CA PRO A 264 18.52 15.27 7.19
C PRO A 264 18.90 13.90 7.74
N GLU A 265 19.74 13.85 8.78
CA GLU A 265 20.19 12.61 9.41
C GLU A 265 19.04 11.90 10.12
N GLN A 266 18.17 12.64 10.83
CA GLN A 266 17.00 12.05 11.48
C GLN A 266 15.98 11.56 10.46
N ILE A 267 15.76 12.32 9.39
CA ILE A 267 14.88 11.94 8.28
C ILE A 267 15.38 10.64 7.63
N ALA A 268 16.68 10.55 7.34
CA ALA A 268 17.29 9.33 6.79
C ALA A 268 17.14 8.12 7.73
N GLN A 269 17.34 8.30 9.04
CA GLN A 269 17.13 7.22 10.00
C GLN A 269 15.67 6.73 10.08
N LEU A 270 14.70 7.64 9.91
CA LEU A 270 13.29 7.27 9.82
C LEU A 270 12.98 6.49 8.53
N ASP A 271 13.54 6.93 7.40
CA ASP A 271 13.39 6.24 6.11
C ASP A 271 14.04 4.84 6.14
N ASP A 272 15.26 4.71 6.67
CA ASP A 272 15.94 3.42 6.84
C ASP A 272 15.09 2.44 7.65
N LEU A 273 14.43 2.92 8.71
CA LEU A 273 13.52 2.12 9.52
C LEU A 273 12.28 1.68 8.76
N ALA A 274 11.66 2.57 7.99
CA ALA A 274 10.50 2.23 7.17
C ALA A 274 10.86 1.22 6.08
N ASP A 275 12.00 1.41 5.42
CA ASP A 275 12.50 0.56 4.35
C ASP A 275 12.77 -0.86 4.83
N ILE A 276 13.46 -1.04 5.96
CA ILE A 276 13.70 -2.40 6.48
C ILE A 276 12.44 -3.02 7.10
N ALA A 277 11.56 -2.24 7.73
CA ALA A 277 10.32 -2.75 8.29
C ALA A 277 9.34 -3.23 7.21
N ASN A 278 9.40 -2.66 6.01
CA ASN A 278 8.62 -3.09 4.84
C ASN A 278 8.96 -4.52 4.39
N GLU A 279 10.14 -5.06 4.74
CA GLU A 279 10.50 -6.46 4.45
C GLU A 279 9.85 -7.47 5.42
N ILE A 280 9.30 -7.01 6.56
CA ILE A 280 8.66 -7.91 7.55
C ILE A 280 7.40 -8.52 6.95
N SER A 281 6.49 -7.72 6.38
CA SER A 281 5.19 -8.21 5.92
C SER A 281 5.31 -9.30 4.84
N PRO A 282 6.12 -9.14 3.76
CA PRO A 282 6.33 -10.21 2.79
C PRO A 282 7.01 -11.45 3.40
N SER A 283 7.94 -11.27 4.34
CA SER A 283 8.61 -12.41 4.99
C SER A 283 7.67 -13.20 5.92
N VAL A 284 6.70 -12.52 6.54
CA VAL A 284 5.62 -13.16 7.32
C VAL A 284 4.68 -13.91 6.40
N ASP A 285 4.29 -13.32 5.27
CA ASP A 285 3.43 -13.95 4.26
C ASP A 285 4.07 -15.22 3.67
N GLU A 286 5.33 -15.13 3.24
CA GLU A 286 6.07 -16.30 2.73
C GLU A 286 6.20 -17.43 3.78
N LEU A 287 6.39 -17.06 5.06
CA LEU A 287 6.37 -18.05 6.14
C LEU A 287 4.98 -18.66 6.31
N ALA A 288 3.92 -17.84 6.35
CA ALA A 288 2.54 -18.29 6.46
C ALA A 288 2.15 -19.26 5.34
N LEU A 289 2.43 -18.90 4.08
CA LEU A 289 2.17 -19.75 2.93
C LEU A 289 2.92 -21.09 3.00
N SER A 290 4.17 -21.08 3.48
CA SER A 290 4.94 -22.32 3.64
C SER A 290 4.44 -23.23 4.77
N MET A 291 3.61 -22.70 5.68
CA MET A 291 3.05 -23.46 6.78
C MET A 291 1.83 -24.28 6.38
N TYR A 292 1.14 -24.01 5.27
CA TYR A 292 -0.02 -24.81 4.86
C TYR A 292 0.37 -26.20 4.33
N PRO A 293 -0.48 -27.24 4.52
CA PRO A 293 -0.24 -28.56 3.95
C PRO A 293 -0.26 -28.57 2.41
N PRO A 294 0.54 -29.44 1.76
CA PRO A 294 1.58 -30.28 2.35
C PRO A 294 2.82 -29.44 2.76
N MET A 295 3.20 -29.53 4.02
CA MET A 295 4.23 -28.65 4.60
C MET A 295 5.64 -29.15 4.26
N ASN A 296 6.42 -28.31 3.58
CA ASN A 296 7.84 -28.58 3.33
C ASN A 296 8.70 -27.96 4.46
N HIS A 297 9.26 -28.82 5.31
CA HIS A 297 10.00 -28.41 6.51
C HIS A 297 11.26 -27.60 6.19
N LEU A 298 11.95 -27.92 5.09
CA LEU A 298 13.11 -27.15 4.63
C LEU A 298 12.68 -25.74 4.16
N ALA A 299 11.59 -25.62 3.40
CA ALA A 299 11.07 -24.33 2.96
C ALA A 299 10.66 -23.46 4.16
N VAL A 300 9.97 -24.04 5.13
CA VAL A 300 9.58 -23.37 6.38
C VAL A 300 10.81 -22.88 7.15
N ARG A 301 11.85 -23.71 7.26
CA ARG A 301 13.12 -23.34 7.91
C ARG A 301 13.78 -22.14 7.23
N LEU A 302 13.84 -22.14 5.89
CA LEU A 302 14.45 -21.05 5.11
C LEU A 302 13.66 -19.74 5.25
N ASN A 303 12.33 -19.81 5.13
CA ASN A 303 11.45 -18.64 5.27
C ASN A 303 11.49 -18.08 6.71
N ALA A 304 11.51 -18.95 7.72
CA ALA A 304 11.68 -18.54 9.11
C ALA A 304 13.05 -17.88 9.35
N ALA A 305 14.13 -18.41 8.77
CA ALA A 305 15.46 -17.82 8.87
C ALA A 305 15.53 -16.43 8.20
N LYS A 306 14.89 -16.27 7.03
CA LYS A 306 14.73 -14.97 6.36
C LYS A 306 14.01 -13.98 7.26
N LEU A 307 12.83 -14.34 7.80
CA LEU A 307 12.08 -13.48 8.71
C LEU A 307 12.88 -13.12 9.97
N ALA A 308 13.54 -14.08 10.61
CA ALA A 308 14.39 -13.83 11.77
C ALA A 308 15.53 -12.84 11.47
N SER A 309 16.16 -12.97 10.29
CA SER A 309 17.20 -12.03 9.83
C SER A 309 16.66 -10.62 9.65
N VAL A 310 15.50 -10.47 9.01
CA VAL A 310 14.83 -9.18 8.82
C VAL A 310 14.50 -8.53 10.17
N LEU A 311 13.89 -9.28 11.10
CA LEU A 311 13.54 -8.78 12.43
C LEU A 311 14.76 -8.29 13.20
N LYS A 312 15.87 -9.04 13.18
CA LYS A 312 17.12 -8.61 13.83
C LYS A 312 17.67 -7.34 13.22
N LYS A 313 17.62 -7.20 11.89
CA LYS A 313 18.07 -5.99 11.20
C LYS A 313 17.22 -4.78 11.58
N VAL A 314 15.89 -4.93 11.65
CA VAL A 314 14.98 -3.88 12.15
C VAL A 314 15.31 -3.47 13.58
N LEU A 315 15.51 -4.45 14.47
CA LEU A 315 15.84 -4.20 15.87
C LEU A 315 17.19 -3.49 16.03
N GLU A 316 18.20 -3.86 15.24
CA GLU A 316 19.52 -3.23 15.26
C GLU A 316 19.49 -1.79 14.73
N ILE A 317 18.80 -1.55 13.60
CA ILE A 317 18.61 -0.20 13.07
C ILE A 317 17.83 0.66 14.08
N THR A 318 16.78 0.10 14.70
CA THR A 318 16.02 0.81 15.74
C THR A 318 16.92 1.22 16.89
N LYS A 319 17.73 0.29 17.40
CA LYS A 319 18.65 0.52 18.51
C LYS A 319 19.67 1.62 18.23
N THR A 320 20.18 1.70 17.00
CA THR A 320 21.23 2.65 16.60
C THR A 320 20.67 4.01 16.15
N SER A 321 19.35 4.09 15.92
CA SER A 321 18.67 5.32 15.51
C SER A 321 18.36 6.26 16.68
N HIS A 322 18.03 7.52 16.37
CA HIS A 322 17.60 8.51 17.35
C HIS A 322 16.27 8.17 18.06
N VAL A 323 15.48 7.21 17.55
CA VAL A 323 14.18 6.87 18.15
C VAL A 323 14.29 5.94 19.35
N CYS A 324 15.46 5.36 19.61
CA CYS A 324 15.68 4.42 20.72
C CYS A 324 16.61 5.01 21.79
N PRO A 325 16.09 5.81 22.74
CA PRO A 325 16.89 6.22 23.89
C PRO A 325 17.26 5.02 24.79
N PRO A 326 18.25 5.16 25.70
CA PRO A 326 18.71 4.04 26.55
C PRO A 326 17.61 3.36 27.37
N SER A 327 16.51 4.07 27.68
CA SER A 327 15.34 3.51 28.38
C SER A 327 14.57 2.47 27.56
N GLU A 328 14.72 2.47 26.23
CA GLU A 328 14.02 1.59 25.31
C GLU A 328 14.86 0.36 24.91
N GLU A 329 16.17 0.33 25.19
CA GLU A 329 17.04 -0.78 24.77
C GLU A 329 16.63 -2.14 25.34
N GLY A 330 16.01 -2.16 26.52
CA GLY A 330 15.63 -3.40 27.21
C GLY A 330 14.64 -4.26 26.42
N TRP A 331 13.64 -3.64 25.76
CA TRP A 331 12.69 -4.42 24.96
C TRP A 331 13.30 -4.88 23.63
N VAL A 332 14.26 -4.13 23.08
CA VAL A 332 14.98 -4.52 21.87
C VAL A 332 15.73 -5.83 22.14
N GLN A 333 16.51 -5.88 23.23
CA GLN A 333 17.23 -7.09 23.64
C GLN A 333 16.30 -8.27 23.90
N PHE A 334 15.17 -8.03 24.58
CA PHE A 334 14.16 -9.05 24.84
C PHE A 334 13.58 -9.63 23.53
N LEU A 335 13.23 -8.78 22.56
CA LEU A 335 12.68 -9.24 21.29
C LEU A 335 13.74 -9.96 20.44
N THR A 336 14.99 -9.51 20.44
CA THR A 336 16.09 -10.25 19.80
C THR A 336 16.21 -11.66 20.37
N GLY A 337 16.20 -11.80 21.71
CA GLY A 337 16.22 -13.10 22.37
C GLY A 337 14.99 -13.97 22.05
N ALA A 338 13.81 -13.37 21.93
CA ALA A 338 12.61 -14.09 21.52
C ALA A 338 12.69 -14.62 20.07
N VAL A 339 13.29 -13.84 19.15
CA VAL A 339 13.55 -14.27 17.77
C VAL A 339 14.53 -15.44 17.74
N ASP A 340 15.62 -15.35 18.50
CA ASP A 340 16.63 -16.42 18.60
C ASP A 340 16.03 -17.71 19.14
N HIS A 341 15.28 -17.63 20.23
CA HIS A 341 14.63 -18.79 20.86
C HIS A 341 13.69 -19.53 19.89
N ASN A 342 12.85 -18.81 19.15
CA ASN A 342 11.94 -19.44 18.18
C ASN A 342 12.72 -20.04 17.01
N MET A 343 13.74 -19.34 16.50
CA MET A 343 14.55 -19.83 15.40
C MET A 343 15.34 -21.09 15.78
N ASP A 344 15.87 -21.16 17.00
CA ASP A 344 16.61 -22.33 17.47
C ASP A 344 15.70 -23.55 17.65
N LYS A 345 14.45 -23.35 18.11
CA LYS A 345 13.45 -24.42 18.10
C LYS A 345 13.13 -24.92 16.69
N ILE A 346 12.93 -24.01 15.74
CA ILE A 346 12.68 -24.36 14.32
C ILE A 346 13.85 -25.16 13.76
N LYS A 347 15.10 -24.73 14.00
CA LYS A 347 16.29 -25.49 13.58
C LYS A 347 16.29 -26.89 14.17
N ASN A 348 15.98 -27.04 15.46
CA ASN A 348 15.95 -28.33 16.14
C ASN A 348 14.90 -29.28 15.58
N PHE A 349 13.69 -28.78 15.28
CA PHE A 349 12.64 -29.61 14.68
C PHE A 349 12.94 -30.01 13.22
N THR A 350 13.79 -29.26 12.53
CA THR A 350 14.12 -29.46 11.11
C THR A 350 15.55 -29.99 10.90
N GLN A 351 16.19 -30.56 11.94
CA GLN A 351 17.56 -31.07 11.82
C GLN A 351 17.70 -32.24 10.84
N GLY A 352 16.65 -33.06 10.67
CA GLY A 352 16.67 -34.23 9.76
C GLY A 352 16.48 -33.90 8.28
N GLU A 353 16.24 -32.63 7.94
CA GLU A 353 15.97 -32.15 6.57
C GLU A 353 17.20 -31.52 5.89
N LEU A 354 18.33 -31.45 6.62
CA LEU A 354 19.63 -31.01 6.15
C LEU A 354 20.50 -32.21 5.81
#